data_AF-A0A8T3ZA39-F1
#
_entry.id   AF-A0A8T3ZA39-F1
#
_cell.length_a   1.000
_cell.length_b   1.000
_cell.length_c   1.000
_cell.angle_alpha   90.00
_cell.angle_beta   90.00
_cell.angle_gamma   90.00
#
_symmetry.space_group_name_H-M   'P 1'
#
loop_
_entity.id
_entity.type
_entity.pdbx_description
1 polymer ?
#
loop_
_entity_poly.entity_id
_entity_poly.type
_entity_poly.pdbx_seq_one_letter_code
_entity_poly.pdbx_strand_id
1 'polypeptide(L)'
;MGSIIGKGAAITVGVLMVLSALTLVSQRGGESTIVENAPESTQPVSTNYITHAPILITSNSNFAAQAASEGWPGNGIESNPYLIANYEINGSASGYCIAIQWTTVYFTIQNCYLHNASGQDQRGIDLYVVKNGTITGNVFSKDYMGMYFYQSGYCTIINNSFSDNVMGFRCFYNYKAWGAPHPPAPDVGNNITENIFLNNTQLGVLIDFTADIRGLPPAGTHDIIYRNNFINNSIILPQSAWAIGTWNWDYPIGGNYWTNYTGYDNLSGPNQDIPGSDGIGDTPFTVFDSPWVCIDHYPLMSPFGISNYTYFKIPVIAGWNLISRPSIPLSSNLTFALSDIDGDTSWNRIQFYDPFNNANLWKQYYTGWASSLNDLGAVNHTMSVWIYVTTVGDGFLNVSGTITNSTSIPLHTGWNMVGYPTLNTTMTVGEAFWGTGATMVETFDANTTYRTKAVSSSYLMKPGEGYWVYVPADTIWTVNW
;
A
#
# COMPACT_ATOMS: atom_id res chain seq x y z
N MET A 1 87.24 50.64 3.17
CA MET A 1 86.64 51.89 3.69
C MET A 1 85.14 51.63 3.84
N GLY A 2 84.47 51.65 4.97
CA GLY A 2 84.77 51.84 6.39
C GLY A 2 83.55 51.25 7.13
N SER A 3 83.76 50.57 8.25
CA SER A 3 83.39 51.07 9.60
C SER A 3 81.87 51.04 9.87
N ILE A 4 81.31 50.54 10.98
CA ILE A 4 81.82 50.12 12.29
C ILE A 4 80.59 49.61 13.09
N ILE A 5 80.79 48.55 13.90
CA ILE A 5 80.19 48.20 15.22
C ILE A 5 78.65 48.06 15.31
N GLY A 6 78.02 47.03 15.89
CA GLY A 6 78.28 46.02 16.94
C GLY A 6 76.89 45.72 17.57
N LYS A 7 76.49 44.63 18.21
CA LYS A 7 77.05 43.47 18.94
C LYS A 7 76.04 42.31 18.72
N GLY A 8 76.42 41.03 18.52
CA GLY A 8 76.69 40.03 19.59
C GLY A 8 75.45 39.74 20.45
N ALA A 9 74.88 38.53 20.59
CA ALA A 9 75.31 37.15 20.33
C ALA A 9 74.02 36.28 20.18
N ALA A 10 73.91 35.45 19.14
CA ALA A 10 74.08 33.99 19.13
C ALA A 10 73.19 33.20 20.12
N ILE A 11 72.26 32.38 19.60
CA ILE A 11 72.34 30.90 19.61
C ILE A 11 71.04 30.28 19.03
N THR A 12 71.25 29.37 18.09
CA THR A 12 70.40 28.29 17.54
C THR A 12 69.23 28.58 16.59
N VAL A 13 69.49 28.13 15.36
CA VAL A 13 68.66 27.88 14.17
C VAL A 13 67.23 27.37 14.47
N GLY A 14 66.23 28.18 14.13
CA GLY A 14 64.94 27.71 13.57
C GLY A 14 65.03 27.70 12.05
N VAL A 15 64.12 27.16 11.24
CA VAL A 15 62.69 26.85 11.35
C VAL A 15 62.39 25.96 10.14
N LEU A 16 61.61 24.87 10.26
CA LEU A 16 60.41 24.66 9.43
C LEU A 16 59.62 23.41 9.83
N MET A 17 58.44 23.70 10.37
CA MET A 17 57.11 23.06 10.23
C MET A 17 56.94 21.54 10.46
N VAL A 18 56.32 21.12 11.58
CA VAL A 18 54.85 20.94 11.84
C VAL A 18 54.32 19.73 11.02
N LEU A 19 53.76 18.62 11.56
CA LEU A 19 52.88 18.37 12.70
C LEU A 19 53.30 17.10 13.49
N SER A 20 52.96 17.09 14.78
CA SER A 20 53.18 16.05 15.78
C SER A 20 52.41 14.74 15.53
N ALA A 21 53.04 13.63 15.92
CA ALA A 21 52.50 12.28 15.90
C ALA A 21 52.27 11.73 17.33
N LEU A 22 51.36 10.76 17.46
CA LEU A 22 51.23 9.71 18.51
C LEU A 22 50.89 10.17 19.96
N THR A 23 50.08 9.51 20.79
CA THR A 23 49.27 8.26 20.79
C THR A 23 48.42 8.24 22.09
N LEU A 24 47.49 7.26 22.21
CA LEU A 24 46.62 6.85 23.35
C LEU A 24 45.18 7.41 23.25
N VAL A 25 44.06 6.64 23.19
CA VAL A 25 43.70 5.31 23.70
C VAL A 25 42.49 4.72 22.91
N SER A 26 42.53 3.40 22.69
CA SER A 26 41.46 2.36 22.69
C SER A 26 40.06 2.54 22.05
N GLN A 27 39.74 1.56 21.18
CA GLN A 27 38.46 0.87 20.98
C GLN A 27 37.18 1.68 20.69
N ARG A 28 36.64 1.54 19.47
CA ARG A 28 35.56 0.61 19.07
C ARG A 28 34.99 1.09 17.73
N GLY A 29 34.65 0.14 16.86
CA GLY A 29 33.79 0.41 15.72
C GLY A 29 32.47 1.01 16.22
N GLY A 30 32.18 2.22 15.78
CA GLY A 30 30.88 2.83 15.91
C GLY A 30 30.14 2.58 14.62
N GLU A 31 29.26 1.57 14.64
CA GLU A 31 28.11 1.49 13.75
C GLU A 31 27.44 2.87 13.72
N SER A 32 27.29 3.43 12.52
CA SER A 32 26.34 4.52 12.33
C SER A 32 24.96 3.91 12.53
N THR A 33 24.46 3.96 13.76
CA THR A 33 23.05 3.77 14.06
C THR A 33 22.28 4.83 13.29
N ILE A 34 21.82 4.48 12.10
CA ILE A 34 20.65 5.12 11.52
C ILE A 34 19.55 4.75 12.52
N VAL A 35 19.17 5.71 13.34
CA VAL A 35 17.88 5.66 14.02
C VAL A 35 16.86 5.80 12.90
N GLU A 36 16.55 4.68 12.25
CA GLU A 36 15.30 4.53 11.54
C GLU A 36 14.23 4.68 12.61
N ASN A 37 13.63 5.88 12.66
CA ASN A 37 12.32 6.01 13.26
C ASN A 37 11.40 5.16 12.39
N ALA A 38 11.21 3.91 12.81
CA ALA A 38 10.24 2.99 12.25
C ALA A 38 8.88 3.70 12.18
N PRO A 39 8.18 3.68 11.04
CA PRO A 39 6.78 4.05 11.05
C PRO A 39 6.03 3.03 11.92
N GLU A 40 5.38 3.54 12.96
CA GLU A 40 4.57 2.76 13.89
C GLU A 40 3.50 1.94 13.18
N SER A 41 3.26 0.77 13.76
CA SER A 41 2.39 -0.32 13.35
C SER A 41 0.95 0.07 12.99
N THR A 42 0.39 -0.74 12.08
CA THR A 42 -1.00 -0.84 11.59
C THR A 42 -2.05 -1.18 12.68
N GLN A 43 -2.19 -0.31 13.68
CA GLN A 43 -3.44 -0.19 14.42
C GLN A 43 -4.39 0.74 13.64
N PRO A 44 -5.73 0.56 13.72
CA PRO A 44 -6.63 1.55 13.15
C PRO A 44 -6.38 2.87 13.89
N VAL A 45 -5.71 3.81 13.21
CA VAL A 45 -5.57 5.17 13.72
C VAL A 45 -6.99 5.66 13.94
N SER A 46 -7.34 5.95 15.18
CA SER A 46 -8.54 6.70 15.54
C SER A 46 -8.38 8.10 14.95
N THR A 47 -8.68 8.25 13.67
CA THR A 47 -8.59 9.52 12.95
C THR A 47 -9.79 10.37 13.30
N ASN A 48 -9.64 11.24 14.31
CA ASN A 48 -10.61 12.30 14.60
C ASN A 48 -10.54 13.35 13.48
N TYR A 49 -11.18 13.06 12.35
CA TYR A 49 -11.37 14.03 11.29
C TYR A 49 -12.40 15.09 11.69
N ILE A 50 -12.24 16.29 11.17
CA ILE A 50 -13.23 17.37 11.27
C ILE A 50 -14.09 17.31 10.01
N THR A 51 -15.39 17.06 10.14
CA THR A 51 -16.29 17.09 8.99
C THR A 51 -16.29 18.48 8.36
N HIS A 52 -16.10 18.55 7.04
CA HIS A 52 -16.03 19.79 6.28
C HIS A 52 -16.84 19.69 4.97
N ALA A 53 -17.39 20.82 4.53
CA ALA A 53 -18.06 20.89 3.24
C ALA A 53 -17.05 20.75 2.08
N PRO A 54 -17.48 20.42 0.86
CA PRO A 54 -16.58 20.44 -0.30
C PRO A 54 -15.86 21.78 -0.47
N ILE A 55 -14.58 21.74 -0.83
CA ILE A 55 -13.72 22.93 -1.01
C ILE A 55 -13.55 23.21 -2.49
N LEU A 56 -13.70 24.47 -2.90
CA LEU A 56 -13.44 24.93 -4.26
C LEU A 56 -12.52 26.15 -4.25
N ILE A 57 -11.34 26.00 -4.86
CA ILE A 57 -10.38 27.07 -5.09
C ILE A 57 -10.26 27.32 -6.59
N THR A 58 -10.35 28.58 -7.01
CA THR A 58 -10.44 28.97 -8.43
C THR A 58 -9.27 29.82 -8.93
N SER A 59 -8.40 30.29 -8.03
CA SER A 59 -7.22 31.11 -8.35
C SER A 59 -6.32 31.30 -7.12
N ASN A 60 -5.10 31.83 -7.33
CA ASN A 60 -4.19 32.24 -6.24
C ASN A 60 -4.87 33.19 -5.23
N SER A 61 -5.63 34.18 -5.69
CA SER A 61 -6.28 35.17 -4.81
C SER A 61 -7.45 34.57 -4.04
N ASN A 62 -8.23 33.69 -4.68
CA ASN A 62 -9.29 32.95 -4.01
C ASN A 62 -8.72 31.98 -2.96
N PHE A 63 -7.57 31.36 -3.24
CA PHE A 63 -6.85 30.54 -2.25
C PHE A 63 -6.54 31.37 -1.00
N ALA A 64 -5.86 32.51 -1.16
CA ALA A 64 -5.49 33.37 -0.05
C ALA A 64 -6.72 33.86 0.75
N ALA A 65 -7.81 34.23 0.06
CA ALA A 65 -9.04 34.67 0.70
C ALA A 65 -9.72 33.56 1.51
N GLN A 66 -9.82 32.35 0.95
CA GLN A 66 -10.43 31.22 1.64
C GLN A 66 -9.55 30.75 2.80
N ALA A 67 -8.24 30.66 2.62
CA ALA A 67 -7.30 30.34 3.70
C ALA A 67 -7.44 31.30 4.89
N ALA A 68 -7.56 32.61 4.63
CA ALA A 68 -7.78 33.60 5.67
C ALA A 68 -9.14 33.44 6.38
N SER A 69 -10.19 33.07 5.63
CA SER A 69 -11.54 32.86 6.18
C SER A 69 -11.64 31.59 7.03
N GLU A 70 -11.01 30.50 6.58
CA GLU A 70 -11.02 29.19 7.25
C GLU A 70 -9.96 29.09 8.35
N GLY A 71 -9.02 30.04 8.40
CA GLY A 71 -7.90 30.02 9.32
C GLY A 71 -6.82 28.97 8.97
N TRP A 72 -6.70 28.62 7.68
CA TRP A 72 -5.66 27.71 7.22
C TRP A 72 -4.26 28.33 7.39
N PRO A 73 -3.30 27.63 8.01
CA PRO A 73 -1.92 28.09 8.09
C PRO A 73 -1.29 28.27 6.71
N GLY A 74 -0.22 29.06 6.65
CA GLY A 74 0.56 29.26 5.43
C GLY A 74 0.29 30.59 4.72
N ASN A 75 1.13 30.91 3.74
CA ASN A 75 0.96 32.09 2.88
C ASN A 75 1.18 31.77 1.38
N GLY A 76 1.33 30.50 1.02
CA GLY A 76 1.37 30.05 -0.37
C GLY A 76 2.74 30.12 -1.04
N ILE A 77 3.83 30.37 -0.28
CA ILE A 77 5.20 30.26 -0.78
C ILE A 77 5.80 28.89 -0.44
N GLU A 78 6.87 28.49 -1.12
CA GLU A 78 7.50 27.17 -0.94
C GLU A 78 7.87 26.83 0.51
N SER A 79 8.44 27.80 1.24
CA SER A 79 8.82 27.62 2.64
C SER A 79 7.64 27.72 3.62
N ASN A 80 6.46 28.12 3.16
CA ASN A 80 5.27 28.27 3.99
C ASN A 80 3.98 28.05 3.16
N PRO A 81 3.76 26.81 2.66
CA PRO A 81 2.61 26.47 1.84
C PRO A 81 1.30 26.63 2.62
N TYR A 82 0.19 26.89 1.92
CA TYR A 82 -1.13 26.81 2.55
C TYR A 82 -1.44 25.37 2.99
N LEU A 83 -1.99 25.17 4.19
CA LEU A 83 -2.28 23.83 4.73
C LEU A 83 -3.79 23.58 4.86
N ILE A 84 -4.28 22.60 4.11
CA ILE A 84 -5.63 22.02 4.25
C ILE A 84 -5.45 20.65 4.89
N ALA A 85 -5.92 20.45 6.12
CA ALA A 85 -5.63 19.19 6.81
C ALA A 85 -6.69 18.73 7.82
N ASN A 86 -6.69 17.43 8.10
CA ASN A 86 -7.52 16.77 9.12
C ASN A 86 -9.03 16.82 8.83
N TYR A 87 -9.44 16.96 7.57
CA TYR A 87 -10.85 17.03 7.21
C TYR A 87 -11.42 15.68 6.74
N GLU A 88 -12.66 15.42 7.11
CA GLU A 88 -13.52 14.44 6.43
C GLU A 88 -14.43 15.21 5.48
N ILE A 89 -14.37 14.90 4.20
CA ILE A 89 -15.18 15.55 3.17
C ILE A 89 -15.87 14.48 2.35
N ASN A 90 -17.21 14.55 2.33
CA ASN A 90 -18.05 13.68 1.53
C ASN A 90 -18.41 14.40 0.21
N GLY A 91 -17.94 13.84 -0.91
CA GLY A 91 -18.11 14.39 -2.25
C GLY A 91 -19.45 14.07 -2.93
N SER A 92 -20.36 13.34 -2.28
CA SER A 92 -21.57 12.81 -2.93
C SER A 92 -22.53 13.87 -3.47
N ALA A 93 -22.51 15.08 -2.88
CA ALA A 93 -23.41 16.18 -3.25
C ALA A 93 -22.83 17.11 -4.35
N SER A 94 -21.52 17.32 -4.33
CA SER A 94 -20.79 18.26 -5.21
C SER A 94 -20.15 17.59 -6.41
N GLY A 95 -19.91 16.28 -6.34
CA GLY A 95 -19.10 15.54 -7.28
C GLY A 95 -17.59 15.72 -7.10
N TYR A 96 -17.17 16.43 -6.05
CA TYR A 96 -15.78 16.48 -5.62
C TYR A 96 -15.64 16.75 -4.12
N CYS A 97 -14.56 16.29 -3.50
CA CYS A 97 -14.26 16.70 -2.13
C CYS A 97 -13.47 18.02 -2.12
N ILE A 98 -12.38 18.08 -2.87
CA ILE A 98 -11.57 19.30 -3.02
C ILE A 98 -11.29 19.53 -4.50
N ALA A 99 -11.67 20.70 -5.02
CA ALA A 99 -11.33 21.13 -6.36
C ALA A 99 -10.44 22.38 -6.28
N ILE A 100 -9.29 22.37 -6.95
CA ILE A 100 -8.37 23.50 -7.02
C ILE A 100 -8.02 23.77 -8.47
N GLN A 101 -8.14 25.02 -8.88
CA GLN A 101 -7.99 25.43 -10.26
C GLN A 101 -7.07 26.65 -10.36
N TRP A 102 -6.30 26.72 -11.44
CA TRP A 102 -5.56 27.92 -11.86
C TRP A 102 -4.68 28.51 -10.76
N THR A 103 -3.95 27.65 -10.05
CA THR A 103 -3.09 28.07 -8.94
C THR A 103 -1.63 27.67 -9.14
N THR A 104 -0.74 28.56 -8.72
CA THR A 104 0.72 28.33 -8.72
C THR A 104 1.33 28.50 -7.34
N VAL A 105 0.52 28.87 -6.34
CA VAL A 105 0.96 28.92 -4.94
C VAL A 105 1.30 27.51 -4.44
N TYR A 106 2.16 27.44 -3.44
CA TYR A 106 2.48 26.19 -2.77
C TYR A 106 1.39 25.86 -1.76
N PHE A 107 0.93 24.62 -1.74
CA PHE A 107 -0.06 24.15 -0.79
C PHE A 107 0.16 22.68 -0.43
N THR A 108 -0.36 22.29 0.74
CA THR A 108 -0.34 20.93 1.24
C THR A 108 -1.76 20.52 1.60
N ILE A 109 -2.20 19.38 1.08
CA ILE A 109 -3.43 18.69 1.49
C ILE A 109 -2.98 17.46 2.28
N GLN A 110 -3.30 17.42 3.58
CA GLN A 110 -2.75 16.42 4.49
C GLN A 110 -3.77 15.78 5.43
N ASN A 111 -3.66 14.45 5.60
CA ASN A 111 -4.44 13.72 6.60
C ASN A 111 -5.95 13.97 6.48
N CYS A 112 -6.47 13.99 5.25
CA CYS A 112 -7.89 14.11 4.98
C CYS A 112 -8.49 12.76 4.60
N TYR A 113 -9.76 12.54 4.98
CA TYR A 113 -10.59 11.46 4.47
C TYR A 113 -11.56 12.02 3.43
N LEU A 114 -11.34 11.64 2.18
CA LEU A 114 -12.04 12.15 1.00
C LEU A 114 -12.80 10.98 0.40
N HIS A 115 -14.12 11.07 0.35
CA HIS A 115 -14.91 9.88 0.02
C HIS A 115 -16.25 10.16 -0.64
N ASN A 116 -16.79 9.13 -1.30
CA ASN A 116 -18.11 9.09 -1.93
C ASN A 116 -18.33 10.10 -3.07
N ALA A 117 -17.28 10.61 -3.73
CA ALA A 117 -17.40 11.32 -5.00
C ALA A 117 -17.63 10.29 -6.14
N SER A 118 -18.77 9.58 -6.12
CA SER A 118 -18.97 8.30 -6.81
C SER A 118 -19.71 8.35 -8.15
N GLY A 119 -20.23 9.51 -8.56
CA GLY A 119 -20.83 9.69 -9.88
C GLY A 119 -19.79 9.65 -11.00
N GLN A 120 -20.23 9.42 -12.25
CA GLN A 120 -19.31 9.46 -13.40
C GLN A 120 -18.54 10.78 -13.43
N ASP A 121 -17.23 10.70 -13.62
CA ASP A 121 -16.27 11.82 -13.63
C ASP A 121 -16.13 12.59 -12.30
N GLN A 122 -16.68 12.09 -11.20
CA GLN A 122 -16.52 12.69 -9.87
C GLN A 122 -15.18 12.30 -9.23
N ARG A 123 -14.64 13.19 -8.38
CA ARG A 123 -13.23 13.14 -7.96
C ARG A 123 -13.04 13.44 -6.48
N GLY A 124 -12.27 12.65 -5.75
CA GLY A 124 -11.86 13.03 -4.39
C GLY A 124 -11.13 14.38 -4.42
N ILE A 125 -10.00 14.45 -5.15
CA ILE A 125 -9.33 15.70 -5.50
C ILE A 125 -9.37 15.94 -7.02
N ASP A 126 -9.76 17.14 -7.43
CA ASP A 126 -9.71 17.63 -8.81
C ASP A 126 -8.74 18.82 -8.92
N LEU A 127 -7.59 18.63 -9.57
CA LEU A 127 -6.64 19.70 -9.86
C LEU A 127 -6.68 20.08 -11.34
N TYR A 128 -6.97 21.35 -11.61
CA TYR A 128 -7.09 21.88 -12.98
C TYR A 128 -6.09 23.02 -13.21
N VAL A 129 -5.05 22.76 -14.01
CA VAL A 129 -3.97 23.73 -14.31
C VAL A 129 -3.34 24.28 -13.02
N VAL A 130 -2.81 23.35 -12.22
CA VAL A 130 -2.23 23.61 -10.88
C VAL A 130 -0.76 23.21 -10.84
N LYS A 131 0.04 23.90 -10.02
CA LYS A 131 1.41 23.52 -9.69
C LYS A 131 1.66 23.51 -8.18
N ASN A 132 2.77 22.88 -7.78
CA ASN A 132 3.36 23.03 -6.44
C ASN A 132 2.49 22.51 -5.29
N GLY A 133 1.59 21.56 -5.56
CA GLY A 133 0.79 20.88 -4.56
C GLY A 133 1.55 19.73 -3.92
N THR A 134 1.46 19.59 -2.60
CA THR A 134 1.85 18.38 -1.87
C THR A 134 0.60 17.69 -1.34
N ILE A 135 0.33 16.47 -1.77
CA ILE A 135 -0.82 15.67 -1.36
C ILE A 135 -0.26 14.51 -0.55
N THR A 136 -0.51 14.47 0.76
CA THR A 136 0.12 13.47 1.63
C THR A 136 -0.72 12.96 2.79
N GLY A 137 -0.61 11.67 3.11
CA GLY A 137 -1.33 11.11 4.26
C GLY A 137 -2.84 11.08 4.10
N ASN A 138 -3.38 11.26 2.89
CA ASN A 138 -4.83 11.30 2.67
C ASN A 138 -5.38 9.90 2.36
N VAL A 139 -6.66 9.70 2.68
CA VAL A 139 -7.41 8.49 2.36
C VAL A 139 -8.51 8.85 1.36
N PHE A 140 -8.47 8.24 0.17
CA PHE A 140 -9.45 8.36 -0.90
C PHE A 140 -10.25 7.08 -0.99
N SER A 141 -11.57 7.16 -0.83
CA SER A 141 -12.41 5.96 -0.78
C SER A 141 -13.76 6.09 -1.44
N LYS A 142 -14.13 5.09 -2.25
CA LYS A 142 -15.43 5.01 -2.94
C LYS A 142 -15.68 6.21 -3.86
N ASP A 143 -14.62 6.79 -4.39
CA ASP A 143 -14.70 7.81 -5.42
C ASP A 143 -14.69 7.16 -6.81
N TYR A 144 -15.20 7.86 -7.82
CA TYR A 144 -15.01 7.43 -9.20
C TYR A 144 -13.54 7.59 -9.60
N MET A 145 -12.94 8.73 -9.30
CA MET A 145 -11.49 8.90 -9.30
C MET A 145 -11.07 9.40 -7.92
N GLY A 146 -10.17 8.70 -7.23
CA GLY A 146 -9.64 9.23 -5.96
C GLY A 146 -9.00 10.60 -6.19
N MET A 147 -8.19 10.72 -7.25
CA MET A 147 -7.60 11.99 -7.66
C MET A 147 -7.54 12.13 -9.17
N TYR A 148 -7.75 13.34 -9.67
CA TYR A 148 -7.64 13.68 -11.08
C TYR A 148 -6.89 14.98 -11.28
N PHE A 149 -5.87 14.94 -12.14
CA PHE A 149 -5.11 16.10 -12.56
C PHE A 149 -5.41 16.36 -14.04
N TYR A 150 -5.77 17.60 -14.34
CA TYR A 150 -5.83 18.12 -15.70
C TYR A 150 -4.76 19.17 -15.88
N GLN A 151 -3.80 18.92 -16.79
CA GLN A 151 -2.70 19.83 -17.11
C GLN A 151 -1.98 20.38 -15.86
N SER A 152 -1.81 19.56 -14.82
CA SER A 152 -1.22 19.94 -13.54
C SER A 152 0.10 19.19 -13.32
N GLY A 153 1.10 19.91 -12.79
CA GLY A 153 2.49 19.42 -12.74
C GLY A 153 3.24 19.88 -11.49
N TYR A 154 4.46 19.36 -11.31
CA TYR A 154 5.32 19.69 -10.17
C TYR A 154 4.63 19.49 -8.81
N CYS A 155 3.72 18.54 -8.73
CA CYS A 155 3.08 18.16 -7.47
C CYS A 155 3.74 16.89 -6.91
N THR A 156 3.74 16.77 -5.59
CA THR A 156 4.20 15.58 -4.88
C THR A 156 3.01 14.85 -4.30
N ILE A 157 2.85 13.58 -4.67
CA ILE A 157 1.80 12.69 -4.20
C ILE A 157 2.51 11.60 -3.40
N ILE A 158 2.42 11.66 -2.08
CA ILE A 158 3.21 10.78 -1.20
C ILE A 158 2.46 10.29 0.03
N ASN A 159 2.60 9.01 0.37
CA ASN A 159 1.98 8.44 1.58
C ASN A 159 0.44 8.57 1.60
N ASN A 160 -0.23 8.48 0.45
CA ASN A 160 -1.69 8.45 0.38
C ASN A 160 -2.23 7.03 0.18
N SER A 161 -3.45 6.79 0.63
CA SER A 161 -4.19 5.54 0.39
C SER A 161 -5.37 5.80 -0.56
N PHE A 162 -5.34 5.13 -1.71
CA PHE A 162 -6.41 5.15 -2.71
C PHE A 162 -7.10 3.78 -2.71
N SER A 163 -8.18 3.67 -1.94
CA SER A 163 -8.85 2.39 -1.68
C SER A 163 -10.28 2.32 -2.22
N ASP A 164 -10.65 1.23 -2.88
CA ASP A 164 -12.03 0.96 -3.31
C ASP A 164 -12.63 2.06 -4.21
N ASN A 165 -11.81 2.74 -5.02
CA ASN A 165 -12.28 3.70 -6.02
C ASN A 165 -12.53 3.00 -7.36
N VAL A 166 -13.21 3.67 -8.30
CA VAL A 166 -13.21 3.15 -9.68
C VAL A 166 -11.78 3.22 -10.23
N MET A 167 -11.12 4.37 -10.10
CA MET A 167 -9.71 4.57 -10.43
C MET A 167 -9.01 5.30 -9.27
N GLY A 168 -7.75 4.96 -8.98
CA GLY A 168 -7.01 5.60 -7.89
C GLY A 168 -6.63 7.05 -8.23
N PHE A 169 -5.74 7.21 -9.19
CA PHE A 169 -5.25 8.50 -9.66
C PHE A 169 -5.19 8.54 -11.19
N ARG A 170 -5.65 9.64 -11.79
CA ARG A 170 -5.44 9.93 -13.21
C ARG A 170 -4.83 11.30 -13.41
N CYS A 171 -3.79 11.37 -14.23
CA CYS A 171 -3.23 12.62 -14.72
C CYS A 171 -3.42 12.71 -16.23
N PHE A 172 -4.05 13.79 -16.71
CA PHE A 172 -4.36 14.00 -18.11
C PHE A 172 -3.76 15.29 -18.65
N TYR A 173 -3.06 15.20 -19.77
CA TYR A 173 -2.39 16.31 -20.43
C TYR A 173 -2.86 16.49 -21.88
N ASN A 174 -3.41 17.65 -22.19
CA ASN A 174 -3.83 17.97 -23.56
C ASN A 174 -2.71 18.69 -24.34
N TYR A 175 -2.22 18.09 -25.44
CA TYR A 175 -1.11 18.62 -26.27
C TYR A 175 -1.55 19.15 -27.65
N LYS A 176 -2.83 18.98 -28.06
CA LYS A 176 -3.35 19.45 -29.37
C LYS A 176 -4.63 20.27 -29.25
N ALA A 177 -4.52 21.56 -29.57
CA ALA A 177 -5.48 22.26 -30.42
C ALA A 177 -4.71 23.22 -31.34
N TRP A 178 -4.40 22.77 -32.58
CA TRP A 178 -3.89 23.69 -33.60
C TRP A 178 -4.91 24.81 -33.83
N GLY A 179 -4.56 26.05 -33.47
CA GLY A 179 -5.33 27.26 -33.82
C GLY A 179 -6.09 27.98 -32.68
N ALA A 180 -6.03 27.51 -31.44
CA ALA A 180 -6.49 28.27 -30.26
C ALA A 180 -5.31 28.96 -29.55
N PRO A 181 -5.50 30.09 -28.82
CA PRO A 181 -4.47 30.59 -27.92
C PRO A 181 -4.08 29.46 -26.95
N HIS A 182 -2.85 29.00 -27.10
CA HIS A 182 -2.28 27.83 -26.43
C HIS A 182 -2.31 28.07 -24.89
N PRO A 183 -2.92 27.21 -24.05
CA PRO A 183 -2.49 27.15 -22.65
C PRO A 183 -0.99 26.84 -22.63
N PRO A 184 -0.15 27.36 -21.72
CA PRO A 184 1.28 27.06 -21.70
C PRO A 184 1.53 25.54 -21.79
N ALA A 185 2.68 25.12 -22.35
CA ALA A 185 3.05 23.70 -22.46
C ALA A 185 2.73 22.97 -21.14
N PRO A 186 2.17 21.74 -21.19
CA PRO A 186 1.71 21.08 -19.97
C PRO A 186 2.85 21.02 -18.96
N ASP A 187 2.57 21.51 -17.76
CA ASP A 187 3.48 21.36 -16.64
C ASP A 187 3.45 19.91 -16.21
N VAL A 188 4.60 19.25 -16.34
CA VAL A 188 4.82 17.82 -16.15
C VAL A 188 5.90 17.65 -15.09
N GLY A 189 6.01 16.46 -14.49
CA GLY A 189 7.01 16.19 -13.46
C GLY A 189 6.40 16.11 -12.06
N ASN A 190 5.23 15.48 -11.96
CA ASN A 190 4.69 15.04 -10.70
C ASN A 190 5.51 13.87 -10.16
N ASN A 191 5.67 13.81 -8.84
CA ASN A 191 6.33 12.70 -8.16
C ASN A 191 5.30 11.89 -7.38
N ILE A 192 5.08 10.64 -7.77
CA ILE A 192 4.10 9.73 -7.17
C ILE A 192 4.86 8.62 -6.47
N THR A 193 4.97 8.69 -5.15
CA THR A 193 5.81 7.78 -4.37
C THR A 193 5.15 7.35 -3.07
N GLU A 194 5.46 6.16 -2.56
CA GLU A 194 5.01 5.72 -1.23
C GLU A 194 3.48 5.71 -1.05
N ASN A 195 2.70 5.62 -2.14
CA ASN A 195 1.25 5.54 -2.07
C ASN A 195 0.78 4.09 -2.11
N ILE A 196 -0.38 3.84 -1.51
CA ILE A 196 -1.07 2.55 -1.56
C ILE A 196 -2.29 2.69 -2.45
N PHE A 197 -2.30 1.97 -3.57
CA PHE A 197 -3.46 1.82 -4.45
C PHE A 197 -4.07 0.45 -4.20
N LEU A 198 -5.23 0.39 -3.54
CA LEU A 198 -5.84 -0.84 -3.06
C LEU A 198 -7.24 -1.05 -3.63
N ASN A 199 -7.51 -2.21 -4.23
CA ASN A 199 -8.85 -2.61 -4.66
C ASN A 199 -9.55 -1.61 -5.60
N ASN A 200 -8.82 -0.83 -6.39
CA ASN A 200 -9.47 0.03 -7.37
C ASN A 200 -9.99 -0.84 -8.52
N THR A 201 -11.25 -0.64 -8.92
CA THR A 201 -11.90 -1.51 -9.92
C THR A 201 -11.36 -1.33 -11.35
N GLN A 202 -10.56 -0.29 -11.56
CA GLN A 202 -9.72 -0.03 -12.72
C GLN A 202 -8.29 0.24 -12.24
N LEU A 203 -7.53 1.05 -12.98
CA LEU A 203 -6.12 1.31 -12.71
C LEU A 203 -5.92 2.03 -11.37
N GLY A 204 -4.83 1.67 -10.69
CA GLY A 204 -4.32 2.45 -9.57
C GLY A 204 -3.86 3.84 -10.03
N VAL A 205 -3.04 3.89 -11.08
CA VAL A 205 -2.56 5.14 -11.70
C VAL A 205 -2.70 5.08 -13.22
N LEU A 206 -3.16 6.17 -13.83
CA LEU A 206 -3.16 6.39 -15.28
C LEU A 206 -2.59 7.78 -15.60
N ILE A 207 -1.58 7.87 -16.45
CA ILE A 207 -1.02 9.14 -16.94
C ILE A 207 -1.24 9.22 -18.45
N ASP A 208 -2.19 10.03 -18.94
CA ASP A 208 -2.62 10.01 -20.35
C ASP A 208 -2.64 11.38 -21.08
N PHE A 209 -2.62 11.35 -22.42
CA PHE A 209 -2.48 12.54 -23.29
C PHE A 209 -3.54 12.60 -24.43
N THR A 210 -3.54 13.62 -25.31
CA THR A 210 -4.45 13.74 -26.49
C THR A 210 -3.85 13.47 -27.88
N ALA A 211 -2.55 13.11 -27.96
CA ALA A 211 -1.74 12.77 -29.14
C ALA A 211 -1.33 13.81 -30.19
N ASP A 212 -0.01 13.94 -30.37
CA ASP A 212 0.76 13.39 -31.52
C ASP A 212 2.16 13.05 -30.98
N ILE A 213 2.57 11.79 -31.07
CA ILE A 213 3.79 11.23 -30.46
C ILE A 213 5.09 11.82 -31.05
N ARG A 214 4.99 12.65 -32.10
CA ARG A 214 6.13 13.20 -32.84
C ARG A 214 6.83 14.40 -32.20
N GLY A 215 6.54 14.69 -30.94
CA GLY A 215 7.15 15.82 -30.23
C GLY A 215 7.14 15.68 -28.71
N LEU A 216 7.29 14.46 -28.18
CA LEU A 216 7.45 14.26 -26.74
C LEU A 216 8.57 15.17 -26.21
N PRO A 217 8.36 15.82 -25.06
CA PRO A 217 9.45 16.51 -24.40
C PRO A 217 10.56 15.49 -24.05
N PRO A 218 11.83 15.93 -24.00
CA PRO A 218 12.97 15.04 -23.78
C PRO A 218 12.79 14.18 -22.51
N ALA A 219 13.35 12.96 -22.52
CA ALA A 219 13.43 12.11 -21.35
C ALA A 219 13.90 12.91 -20.12
N GLY A 220 13.12 12.89 -19.02
CA GLY A 220 13.38 13.68 -17.82
C GLY A 220 12.31 14.73 -17.45
N THR A 221 11.30 14.96 -18.29
CA THR A 221 10.15 15.83 -17.99
C THR A 221 8.86 15.04 -17.80
N HIS A 222 8.92 13.80 -17.32
CA HIS A 222 7.74 12.95 -17.17
C HIS A 222 7.40 12.77 -15.70
N ASP A 223 6.15 12.43 -15.41
CA ASP A 223 5.75 12.02 -14.07
C ASP A 223 6.55 10.76 -13.68
N ILE A 224 7.03 10.74 -12.43
CA ILE A 224 7.88 9.67 -11.90
C ILE A 224 7.07 8.90 -10.86
N ILE A 225 7.01 7.58 -11.02
CA ILE A 225 6.17 6.68 -10.24
C ILE A 225 7.05 5.53 -9.73
N TYR A 226 7.41 5.55 -8.45
CA TYR A 226 8.22 4.49 -7.82
C TYR A 226 7.87 4.35 -6.34
N ARG A 227 8.18 3.21 -5.72
CA ARG A 227 7.87 2.91 -4.31
C ARG A 227 6.38 2.97 -3.94
N ASN A 228 5.49 2.79 -4.91
CA ASN A 228 4.06 2.64 -4.64
C ASN A 228 3.68 1.17 -4.52
N ASN A 229 2.56 0.91 -3.85
CA ASN A 229 1.99 -0.41 -3.67
C ASN A 229 0.70 -0.54 -4.48
N PHE A 230 0.74 -1.26 -5.59
CA PHE A 230 -0.41 -1.55 -6.43
C PHE A 230 -1.00 -2.92 -6.06
N ILE A 231 -2.03 -2.90 -5.23
CA ILE A 231 -2.64 -4.10 -4.63
C ILE A 231 -4.06 -4.27 -5.16
N ASN A 232 -4.28 -5.37 -5.88
CA ASN A 232 -5.59 -5.79 -6.38
C ASN A 232 -6.34 -4.72 -7.17
N ASN A 233 -5.61 -4.00 -8.02
CA ASN A 233 -6.20 -3.07 -8.98
C ASN A 233 -6.40 -3.78 -10.32
N SER A 234 -7.46 -3.45 -11.05
CA SER A 234 -7.67 -4.02 -12.39
C SER A 234 -6.81 -3.29 -13.42
N ILE A 235 -6.15 -4.05 -14.31
CA ILE A 235 -5.28 -3.49 -15.38
C ILE A 235 -6.11 -3.17 -16.65
N ILE A 236 -7.40 -2.84 -16.51
CA ILE A 236 -8.25 -2.57 -17.68
C ILE A 236 -7.99 -1.13 -18.15
N LEU A 237 -7.33 -0.99 -19.31
CA LEU A 237 -7.21 0.28 -20.03
C LEU A 237 -8.49 0.57 -20.85
N PRO A 238 -8.92 1.84 -20.94
CA PRO A 238 -9.67 2.28 -22.10
C PRO A 238 -8.76 2.22 -23.33
N GLN A 239 -9.21 1.53 -24.40
CA GLN A 239 -8.50 1.20 -25.66
C GLN A 239 -7.82 2.37 -26.43
N SER A 240 -7.82 3.60 -25.91
CA SER A 240 -7.36 4.81 -26.59
C SER A 240 -6.44 5.72 -25.75
N ALA A 241 -6.03 5.32 -24.55
CA ALA A 241 -5.14 6.13 -23.70
C ALA A 241 -3.66 5.97 -24.08
N TRP A 242 -2.96 7.08 -24.29
CA TRP A 242 -1.50 7.09 -24.44
C TRP A 242 -0.86 7.23 -23.06
N ALA A 243 -0.52 6.10 -22.43
CA ALA A 243 0.12 6.09 -21.13
C ALA A 243 1.62 6.42 -21.24
N ILE A 244 2.12 7.43 -20.52
CA ILE A 244 3.56 7.76 -20.46
C ILE A 244 3.92 8.20 -19.04
N GLY A 245 4.94 7.57 -18.47
CA GLY A 245 5.50 7.89 -17.16
C GLY A 245 6.75 7.05 -16.92
N THR A 246 7.61 7.49 -15.99
CA THR A 246 8.77 6.71 -15.57
C THR A 246 8.35 5.86 -14.36
N TRP A 247 8.12 4.56 -14.58
CA TRP A 247 7.54 3.63 -13.60
C TRP A 247 8.55 2.99 -12.65
N ASN A 248 9.78 3.46 -12.65
CA ASN A 248 10.81 3.03 -11.71
C ASN A 248 11.83 4.15 -11.53
N TRP A 249 12.51 4.14 -10.39
CA TRP A 249 13.79 4.84 -10.28
C TRP A 249 14.92 3.93 -10.78
N ASP A 250 16.15 4.44 -10.78
CA ASP A 250 17.34 3.63 -11.03
C ASP A 250 17.65 2.68 -9.86
N TYR A 251 18.35 1.59 -10.16
CA TYR A 251 18.93 0.71 -9.15
C TYR A 251 19.87 1.47 -8.20
N PRO A 252 19.87 1.19 -6.88
CA PRO A 252 19.11 0.17 -6.16
C PRO A 252 17.78 0.68 -5.56
N ILE A 253 17.31 1.88 -5.96
CA ILE A 253 16.07 2.44 -5.38
C ILE A 253 14.85 1.63 -5.84
N GLY A 254 14.88 1.13 -7.07
CA GLY A 254 13.88 0.23 -7.63
C GLY A 254 12.61 0.95 -8.09
N GLY A 255 11.58 0.16 -8.36
CA GLY A 255 10.28 0.57 -8.87
C GLY A 255 9.17 0.42 -7.87
N ASN A 256 8.07 -0.19 -8.27
CA ASN A 256 6.84 -0.33 -7.49
C ASN A 256 6.58 -1.78 -7.12
N TYR A 257 5.76 -1.99 -6.11
CA TYR A 257 5.21 -3.30 -5.79
C TYR A 257 3.91 -3.54 -6.57
N TRP A 258 3.79 -4.73 -7.15
CA TRP A 258 2.63 -5.16 -7.93
C TRP A 258 2.14 -6.50 -7.40
N THR A 259 0.89 -6.56 -6.96
CA THR A 259 0.37 -7.81 -6.35
C THR A 259 0.36 -9.02 -7.29
N ASN A 260 0.37 -8.78 -8.61
CA ASN A 260 0.35 -9.80 -9.65
C ASN A 260 1.71 -10.00 -10.32
N TYR A 261 2.78 -9.42 -9.78
CA TYR A 261 4.13 -9.72 -10.22
C TYR A 261 4.56 -11.09 -9.68
N THR A 262 4.82 -12.02 -10.58
CA THR A 262 5.21 -13.41 -10.29
C THR A 262 6.64 -13.71 -10.72
N GLY A 263 7.45 -12.68 -10.99
CA GLY A 263 8.86 -12.85 -11.33
C GLY A 263 9.68 -13.43 -10.18
N TYR A 264 10.89 -13.87 -10.52
CA TYR A 264 11.85 -14.37 -9.55
C TYR A 264 12.77 -13.26 -9.07
N ASP A 265 13.44 -13.49 -7.95
CA ASP A 265 14.48 -12.63 -7.39
C ASP A 265 15.64 -13.55 -6.98
N ASN A 266 16.48 -13.88 -7.96
CA ASN A 266 17.69 -14.69 -7.79
C ASN A 266 18.95 -13.92 -8.21
N LEU A 267 18.78 -12.77 -8.87
CA LEU A 267 19.82 -11.94 -9.44
C LEU A 267 19.71 -10.51 -8.86
N SER A 268 20.78 -9.74 -9.02
CA SER A 268 20.94 -8.41 -8.47
C SER A 268 21.72 -7.51 -9.42
N GLY A 269 21.85 -6.23 -9.05
CA GLY A 269 22.59 -5.22 -9.79
C GLY A 269 21.76 -4.52 -10.88
N PRO A 270 22.29 -3.44 -11.50
CA PRO A 270 21.53 -2.61 -12.43
C PRO A 270 20.97 -3.36 -13.66
N ASN A 271 21.62 -4.44 -14.08
CA ASN A 271 21.19 -5.28 -15.21
C ASN A 271 20.49 -6.57 -14.77
N GLN A 272 20.34 -6.81 -13.46
CA GLN A 272 19.77 -8.04 -12.90
C GLN A 272 20.50 -9.30 -13.42
N ASP A 273 21.84 -9.27 -13.40
CA ASP A 273 22.71 -10.31 -13.97
C ASP A 273 23.74 -10.86 -12.97
N ILE A 274 23.75 -10.36 -11.73
CA ILE A 274 24.67 -10.78 -10.66
C ILE A 274 23.96 -11.76 -9.72
N PRO A 275 24.46 -12.98 -9.48
CA PRO A 275 23.80 -13.92 -8.56
C PRO A 275 23.62 -13.38 -7.14
N GLY A 276 22.43 -13.56 -6.59
CA GLY A 276 22.03 -13.14 -5.25
C GLY A 276 20.76 -12.31 -5.28
N SER A 277 19.82 -12.59 -4.38
CA SER A 277 18.56 -11.85 -4.24
C SER A 277 18.77 -10.52 -3.50
N ASP A 278 18.08 -9.47 -3.96
CA ASP A 278 18.15 -8.13 -3.37
C ASP A 278 16.79 -7.47 -3.09
N GLY A 279 15.68 -8.20 -3.31
CA GLY A 279 14.31 -7.71 -3.11
C GLY A 279 13.74 -6.96 -4.31
N ILE A 280 14.48 -6.86 -5.41
CA ILE A 280 14.03 -6.39 -6.72
C ILE A 280 13.87 -7.61 -7.63
N GLY A 281 12.80 -7.64 -8.41
CA GLY A 281 12.55 -8.75 -9.32
C GLY A 281 13.46 -8.76 -10.55
N ASP A 282 13.96 -9.95 -10.91
CA ASP A 282 14.91 -10.19 -11.99
C ASP A 282 14.38 -9.78 -13.37
N THR A 283 13.05 -9.86 -13.55
CA THR A 283 12.37 -9.54 -14.80
C THR A 283 11.55 -8.26 -14.69
N PRO A 284 11.62 -7.34 -15.66
CA PRO A 284 10.76 -6.16 -15.68
C PRO A 284 9.25 -6.50 -15.67
N PHE A 285 8.45 -5.65 -15.02
CA PHE A 285 7.00 -5.74 -15.05
C PHE A 285 6.43 -4.83 -16.14
N THR A 286 5.71 -5.42 -17.10
CA THR A 286 5.00 -4.67 -18.13
C THR A 286 3.73 -4.07 -17.53
N VAL A 287 3.73 -2.76 -17.30
CA VAL A 287 2.58 -2.01 -16.81
C VAL A 287 1.50 -1.93 -17.90
N PHE A 288 1.92 -1.62 -19.13
CA PHE A 288 1.05 -1.56 -20.32
C PHE A 288 1.83 -2.03 -21.55
N ASP A 289 1.17 -2.70 -22.50
CA ASP A 289 1.80 -3.30 -23.69
C ASP A 289 1.36 -2.66 -25.03
N SER A 290 0.32 -1.81 -25.03
CA SER A 290 -0.25 -1.19 -26.22
C SER A 290 -0.95 0.13 -25.89
N PRO A 291 -0.81 1.20 -26.71
CA PRO A 291 -0.07 1.27 -27.98
C PRO A 291 1.46 1.42 -27.84
N TRP A 292 1.99 1.60 -26.63
CA TRP A 292 3.42 1.63 -26.31
C TRP A 292 3.67 0.85 -25.03
N VAL A 293 4.84 0.21 -24.92
CA VAL A 293 5.18 -0.58 -23.74
C VAL A 293 5.64 0.35 -22.61
N CYS A 294 4.89 0.40 -21.52
CA CYS A 294 5.32 1.00 -20.26
C CYS A 294 5.81 -0.11 -19.33
N ILE A 295 7.02 0.05 -18.82
CA ILE A 295 7.70 -1.00 -18.05
C ILE A 295 8.20 -0.40 -16.74
N ASP A 296 7.94 -1.10 -15.65
CA ASP A 296 8.68 -0.98 -14.41
C ASP A 296 9.87 -1.94 -14.49
N HIS A 297 11.08 -1.40 -14.61
CA HIS A 297 12.30 -2.21 -14.79
C HIS A 297 12.77 -2.90 -13.52
N TYR A 298 12.31 -2.46 -12.35
CA TYR A 298 12.79 -2.90 -11.06
C TYR A 298 11.62 -3.15 -10.10
N PRO A 299 10.67 -4.04 -10.44
CA PRO A 299 9.51 -4.31 -9.59
C PRO A 299 9.97 -4.82 -8.22
N LEU A 300 9.33 -4.34 -7.15
CA LEU A 300 9.66 -4.76 -5.79
C LEU A 300 9.02 -6.12 -5.47
N MET A 301 9.76 -7.00 -4.78
CA MET A 301 9.27 -8.33 -4.35
C MET A 301 8.33 -8.28 -3.14
N SER A 302 8.36 -7.17 -2.40
CA SER A 302 7.50 -6.92 -1.25
C SER A 302 6.95 -5.50 -1.27
N PRO A 303 5.77 -5.25 -0.65
CA PRO A 303 5.21 -3.92 -0.57
C PRO A 303 6.18 -2.94 0.11
N PHE A 304 6.39 -1.79 -0.52
CA PHE A 304 7.22 -0.73 0.01
C PHE A 304 6.66 -0.19 1.33
N GLY A 305 7.53 0.02 2.32
CA GLY A 305 7.16 0.61 3.61
C GLY A 305 6.31 -0.27 4.52
N ILE A 306 6.02 -1.52 4.13
CA ILE A 306 5.26 -2.48 4.95
C ILE A 306 6.26 -3.45 5.60
N SER A 307 6.55 -3.23 6.88
CA SER A 307 7.33 -4.18 7.67
C SER A 307 6.53 -5.46 7.92
N ASN A 308 7.23 -6.55 8.27
CA ASN A 308 6.58 -7.79 8.72
C ASN A 308 5.63 -8.41 7.67
N TYR A 309 5.93 -8.23 6.39
CA TYR A 309 5.18 -8.84 5.29
C TYR A 309 5.63 -10.28 5.06
N THR A 310 4.69 -11.20 4.89
CA THR A 310 4.96 -12.62 4.66
C THR A 310 4.05 -13.21 3.59
N TYR A 311 4.57 -14.22 2.91
CA TYR A 311 3.81 -15.12 2.05
C TYR A 311 3.60 -16.44 2.76
N PHE A 312 2.48 -17.12 2.49
CA PHE A 312 2.20 -18.44 3.01
C PHE A 312 1.40 -19.26 1.98
N LYS A 313 1.81 -20.52 1.80
CA LYS A 313 1.15 -21.48 0.91
C LYS A 313 0.18 -22.34 1.72
N ILE A 314 -1.13 -22.06 1.64
CA ILE A 314 -2.15 -22.86 2.36
C ILE A 314 -2.41 -24.14 1.55
N PRO A 315 -2.14 -25.34 2.07
CA PRO A 315 -2.42 -26.57 1.33
C PRO A 315 -3.93 -26.75 1.11
N VAL A 316 -4.33 -27.08 -0.12
CA VAL A 316 -5.72 -27.32 -0.49
C VAL A 316 -5.90 -28.55 -1.38
N ILE A 317 -7.09 -29.14 -1.34
CA ILE A 317 -7.51 -30.22 -2.24
C ILE A 317 -8.78 -29.83 -3.02
N ALA A 318 -9.14 -30.61 -4.04
CA ALA A 318 -10.37 -30.38 -4.78
C ALA A 318 -11.61 -30.53 -3.87
N GLY A 319 -12.56 -29.59 -4.02
CA GLY A 319 -13.79 -29.54 -3.23
C GLY A 319 -13.63 -28.75 -1.92
N TRP A 320 -14.36 -29.16 -0.89
CA TRP A 320 -14.40 -28.46 0.39
C TRP A 320 -13.12 -28.66 1.21
N ASN A 321 -12.55 -27.55 1.67
CA ASN A 321 -11.45 -27.44 2.63
C ASN A 321 -11.87 -26.52 3.77
N LEU A 322 -11.36 -26.74 4.99
CA LEU A 322 -11.48 -25.80 6.11
C LEU A 322 -10.10 -25.18 6.34
N ILE A 323 -9.97 -23.91 5.96
CA ILE A 323 -8.69 -23.19 5.98
C ILE A 323 -8.75 -22.00 6.94
N SER A 324 -7.58 -21.49 7.30
CA SER A 324 -7.44 -20.16 7.89
C SER A 324 -6.24 -19.43 7.33
N ARG A 325 -6.19 -18.12 7.54
CA ARG A 325 -5.02 -17.33 7.17
C ARG A 325 -4.11 -17.15 8.38
N PRO A 326 -2.81 -17.47 8.27
CA PRO A 326 -1.88 -17.11 9.32
C PRO A 326 -1.68 -15.60 9.39
N SER A 327 -1.62 -14.88 8.25
CA SER A 327 -1.33 -13.44 8.18
C SER A 327 -2.55 -12.54 7.98
N ILE A 328 -2.44 -11.30 8.48
CA ILE A 328 -3.43 -10.23 8.32
C ILE A 328 -3.43 -9.80 6.84
N PRO A 329 -4.52 -10.01 6.09
CA PRO A 329 -4.55 -9.61 4.69
C PRO A 329 -4.52 -8.09 4.58
N LEU A 330 -3.91 -7.56 3.51
CA LEU A 330 -3.86 -6.11 3.24
C LEU A 330 -5.25 -5.50 2.95
N SER A 331 -6.23 -6.34 2.59
CA SER A 331 -7.65 -5.99 2.57
C SER A 331 -8.46 -7.16 3.12
N SER A 332 -9.47 -6.88 3.95
CA SER A 332 -10.39 -7.90 4.42
C SER A 332 -11.46 -8.27 3.38
N ASN A 333 -11.52 -7.60 2.22
CA ASN A 333 -12.45 -7.96 1.15
C ASN A 333 -12.29 -9.45 0.80
N LEU A 334 -13.38 -10.22 0.83
CA LEU A 334 -13.33 -11.68 0.74
C LEU A 334 -12.57 -12.20 -0.48
N THR A 335 -12.79 -11.61 -1.67
CA THR A 335 -12.16 -12.11 -2.90
C THR A 335 -10.67 -11.82 -2.94
N PHE A 336 -10.22 -10.75 -2.29
CA PHE A 336 -8.79 -10.45 -2.12
C PHE A 336 -8.16 -11.30 -1.01
N ALA A 337 -8.81 -11.35 0.16
CA ALA A 337 -8.33 -12.10 1.30
C ALA A 337 -8.19 -13.59 0.99
N LEU A 338 -8.84 -14.10 -0.04
CA LEU A 338 -8.72 -15.49 -0.49
C LEU A 338 -8.26 -15.59 -1.95
N SER A 339 -7.69 -14.53 -2.54
CA SER A 339 -7.11 -14.64 -3.89
C SER A 339 -5.83 -15.47 -3.85
N ASP A 340 -5.66 -16.28 -4.87
CA ASP A 340 -4.41 -16.99 -5.14
C ASP A 340 -3.45 -16.07 -5.93
N ILE A 341 -2.26 -15.82 -5.39
CA ILE A 341 -1.34 -14.79 -5.91
C ILE A 341 -0.73 -15.16 -7.27
N ASP A 342 -0.40 -16.43 -7.49
CA ASP A 342 0.11 -16.95 -8.78
C ASP A 342 -1.02 -17.43 -9.71
N GLY A 343 -2.24 -17.54 -9.19
CA GLY A 343 -3.48 -17.57 -9.96
C GLY A 343 -3.81 -18.92 -10.60
N ASP A 344 -3.20 -20.01 -10.13
CA ASP A 344 -3.45 -21.36 -10.63
C ASP A 344 -4.49 -22.14 -9.80
N THR A 345 -4.78 -21.66 -8.59
CA THR A 345 -5.79 -22.19 -7.68
C THR A 345 -7.04 -21.30 -7.70
N SER A 346 -8.19 -21.92 -7.92
CA SER A 346 -9.48 -21.22 -8.03
C SER A 346 -10.54 -21.86 -7.15
N TRP A 347 -11.42 -21.03 -6.60
CA TRP A 347 -12.55 -21.43 -5.77
C TRP A 347 -13.80 -20.64 -6.18
N ASN A 348 -14.98 -21.12 -5.77
CA ASN A 348 -16.23 -20.42 -6.09
C ASN A 348 -17.19 -20.26 -4.93
N ARG A 349 -17.04 -21.00 -3.82
CA ARG A 349 -17.93 -20.92 -2.64
C ARG A 349 -17.13 -20.76 -1.36
N ILE A 350 -17.63 -19.90 -0.49
CA ILE A 350 -17.14 -19.74 0.88
C ILE A 350 -18.32 -19.88 1.85
N GLN A 351 -18.09 -20.52 3.00
CA GLN A 351 -19.01 -20.50 4.13
C GLN A 351 -18.27 -20.16 5.42
N PHE A 352 -18.90 -19.36 6.27
CA PHE A 352 -18.40 -18.97 7.58
C PHE A 352 -19.49 -19.15 8.64
N TYR A 353 -19.11 -19.70 9.79
CA TYR A 353 -20.01 -19.77 10.94
C TYR A 353 -19.77 -18.59 11.88
N ASP A 354 -20.75 -17.72 12.01
CA ASP A 354 -20.73 -16.52 12.84
C ASP A 354 -21.52 -16.76 14.14
N PRO A 355 -20.85 -17.12 15.26
CA PRO A 355 -21.53 -17.40 16.52
C PRO A 355 -22.16 -16.16 17.16
N PHE A 356 -21.79 -14.96 16.71
CA PHE A 356 -22.31 -13.71 17.26
C PHE A 356 -23.64 -13.29 16.61
N ASN A 357 -24.07 -14.00 15.55
CA ASN A 357 -25.30 -13.72 14.83
C ASN A 357 -26.31 -14.85 14.96
N ASN A 358 -27.00 -14.91 16.11
CA ASN A 358 -28.01 -15.94 16.40
C ASN A 358 -29.15 -16.05 15.39
N ALA A 359 -29.44 -14.98 14.64
CA ALA A 359 -30.47 -14.99 13.60
C ALA A 359 -29.98 -15.58 12.27
N ASN A 360 -28.67 -15.52 12.01
CA ASN A 360 -28.05 -16.02 10.79
C ASN A 360 -26.60 -16.47 11.09
N LEU A 361 -26.49 -17.69 11.60
CA LEU A 361 -25.25 -18.32 12.02
C LEU A 361 -24.33 -18.69 10.84
N TRP A 362 -24.86 -18.85 9.63
CA TRP A 362 -24.09 -19.29 8.47
C TRP A 362 -24.05 -18.19 7.42
N LYS A 363 -22.88 -17.58 7.27
CA LYS A 363 -22.57 -16.65 6.19
C LYS A 363 -22.05 -17.42 5.00
N GLN A 364 -22.33 -16.93 3.82
CA GLN A 364 -22.00 -17.58 2.57
C GLN A 364 -21.64 -16.58 1.47
N TYR A 365 -20.80 -17.07 0.57
CA TYR A 365 -20.46 -16.39 -0.66
C TYR A 365 -20.41 -17.39 -1.80
N TYR A 366 -21.00 -17.05 -2.94
CA TYR A 366 -20.87 -17.78 -4.20
C TYR A 366 -20.62 -16.81 -5.35
N THR A 367 -19.58 -17.07 -6.14
CA THR A 367 -19.20 -16.20 -7.27
C THR A 367 -20.30 -16.09 -8.34
N GLY A 368 -21.16 -17.10 -8.45
CA GLY A 368 -22.27 -17.11 -9.41
C GLY A 368 -23.57 -16.47 -8.90
N TRP A 369 -23.62 -15.97 -7.66
CA TRP A 369 -24.80 -15.28 -7.13
C TRP A 369 -24.75 -13.79 -7.41
N ALA A 370 -25.94 -13.18 -7.49
CA ALA A 370 -26.05 -11.72 -7.41
C ALA A 370 -25.49 -11.24 -6.06
N SER A 371 -24.84 -10.08 -6.05
CA SER A 371 -24.21 -9.53 -4.84
C SER A 371 -25.17 -9.42 -3.65
N SER A 372 -26.46 -9.18 -3.90
CA SER A 372 -27.51 -9.11 -2.86
C SER A 372 -27.81 -10.42 -2.13
N LEU A 373 -27.36 -11.56 -2.67
CA LEU A 373 -27.52 -12.89 -2.05
C LEU A 373 -26.29 -13.34 -1.27
N ASN A 374 -25.15 -12.68 -1.48
CA ASN A 374 -23.93 -12.92 -0.71
C ASN A 374 -23.99 -12.12 0.59
N ASP A 375 -23.83 -12.79 1.72
CA ASP A 375 -23.85 -12.16 3.05
C ASP A 375 -22.52 -12.30 3.81
N LEU A 376 -21.51 -12.91 3.18
CA LEU A 376 -20.11 -12.86 3.59
C LEU A 376 -19.31 -11.95 2.66
N GLY A 377 -19.04 -10.72 3.08
CA GLY A 377 -18.26 -9.74 2.30
C GLY A 377 -16.79 -9.66 2.68
N ALA A 378 -16.41 -10.17 3.85
CA ALA A 378 -15.07 -10.01 4.39
C ALA A 378 -14.55 -11.28 5.08
N VAL A 379 -13.24 -11.49 4.98
CA VAL A 379 -12.48 -12.54 5.66
C VAL A 379 -11.19 -11.93 6.19
N ASN A 380 -10.82 -12.27 7.42
CA ASN A 380 -9.56 -11.84 8.02
C ASN A 380 -8.86 -13.02 8.73
N HIS A 381 -7.67 -12.76 9.27
CA HIS A 381 -6.82 -13.75 9.94
C HIS A 381 -7.42 -14.40 11.21
N THR A 382 -8.43 -13.79 11.84
CA THR A 382 -9.10 -14.36 13.02
C THR A 382 -10.10 -15.47 12.66
N MET A 383 -10.48 -15.56 11.38
CA MET A 383 -11.52 -16.45 10.89
C MET A 383 -10.90 -17.70 10.27
N SER A 384 -11.57 -18.84 10.45
CA SER A 384 -11.45 -19.94 9.49
C SER A 384 -12.67 -19.95 8.59
N VAL A 385 -12.52 -20.46 7.38
CA VAL A 385 -13.60 -20.52 6.38
C VAL A 385 -13.62 -21.89 5.72
N TRP A 386 -14.83 -22.35 5.40
CA TRP A 386 -15.00 -23.43 4.44
C TRP A 386 -14.87 -22.84 3.04
N ILE A 387 -13.97 -23.39 2.23
CA ILE A 387 -13.70 -22.96 0.86
C ILE A 387 -13.90 -24.14 -0.10
N TYR A 388 -14.66 -23.93 -1.18
CA TYR A 388 -14.84 -24.91 -2.24
C TYR A 388 -13.89 -24.61 -3.40
N VAL A 389 -12.81 -25.37 -3.47
CA VAL A 389 -11.78 -25.27 -4.51
C VAL A 389 -12.24 -26.02 -5.76
N THR A 390 -12.30 -25.31 -6.88
CA THR A 390 -12.72 -25.82 -8.20
C THR A 390 -11.54 -26.27 -9.05
N THR A 391 -10.41 -25.58 -8.93
CA THR A 391 -9.13 -25.90 -9.60
C THR A 391 -8.04 -25.82 -8.56
N VAL A 392 -7.24 -26.87 -8.43
CA VAL A 392 -6.26 -27.02 -7.34
C VAL A 392 -4.88 -26.47 -7.70
N GLY A 393 -4.59 -26.18 -8.97
CA GLY A 393 -3.30 -25.62 -9.37
C GLY A 393 -2.11 -26.45 -8.90
N ASP A 394 -1.17 -25.79 -8.25
CA ASP A 394 0.03 -26.36 -7.61
C ASP A 394 -0.25 -27.09 -6.27
N GLY A 395 -1.50 -27.11 -5.80
CA GLY A 395 -1.90 -27.69 -4.52
C GLY A 395 -2.02 -26.68 -3.38
N PHE A 396 -1.83 -25.39 -3.65
CA PHE A 396 -1.82 -24.36 -2.63
C PHE A 396 -2.68 -23.15 -2.98
N LEU A 397 -3.31 -22.57 -1.95
CA LEU A 397 -3.82 -21.22 -2.01
C LEU A 397 -2.74 -20.28 -1.46
N ASN A 398 -2.11 -19.52 -2.36
CA ASN A 398 -0.98 -18.66 -2.05
C ASN A 398 -1.46 -17.31 -1.55
N VAL A 399 -1.20 -17.04 -0.28
CA VAL A 399 -1.67 -15.84 0.41
C VAL A 399 -0.53 -14.98 0.94
N SER A 400 -0.76 -13.68 1.01
CA SER A 400 0.19 -12.73 1.58
C SER A 400 -0.47 -11.77 2.57
N GLY A 401 0.32 -11.21 3.48
CA GLY A 401 -0.19 -10.28 4.48
C GLY A 401 0.88 -9.85 5.48
N THR A 402 0.46 -9.06 6.46
CA THR A 402 1.32 -8.63 7.57
C THR A 402 1.18 -9.58 8.76
N ILE A 403 2.24 -9.64 9.56
CA ILE A 403 2.25 -10.34 10.84
C ILE A 403 2.22 -9.33 11.99
N THR A 404 1.59 -9.71 13.10
CA THR A 404 1.55 -8.90 14.33
C THR A 404 2.25 -9.63 15.47
N ASN A 405 2.31 -9.08 16.67
CA ASN A 405 2.88 -9.78 17.84
C ASN A 405 1.87 -10.78 18.45
N SER A 406 0.60 -10.40 18.45
CA SER A 406 -0.49 -11.22 19.01
C SER A 406 -1.82 -10.85 18.39
N THR A 407 -2.72 -11.82 18.28
CA THR A 407 -4.09 -11.65 17.83
C THR A 407 -5.06 -12.14 18.89
N SER A 408 -5.99 -11.29 19.31
CA SER A 408 -7.08 -11.67 20.23
C SER A 408 -8.34 -12.02 19.44
N ILE A 409 -8.88 -13.20 19.68
CA ILE A 409 -10.07 -13.77 19.03
C ILE A 409 -11.15 -13.98 20.11
N PRO A 410 -12.24 -13.19 20.08
CA PRO A 410 -13.40 -13.44 20.94
C PRO A 410 -14.01 -14.80 20.62
N LEU A 411 -14.26 -15.60 21.66
CA LEU A 411 -14.98 -16.87 21.57
C LEU A 411 -16.32 -16.72 22.29
N HIS A 412 -17.41 -17.08 21.61
CA HIS A 412 -18.74 -17.11 22.19
C HIS A 412 -19.05 -18.49 22.74
N THR A 413 -19.89 -18.57 23.77
CA THR A 413 -20.39 -19.82 24.32
C THR A 413 -20.96 -20.72 23.22
N GLY A 414 -20.50 -21.97 23.16
CA GLY A 414 -20.82 -22.91 22.10
C GLY A 414 -19.69 -23.08 21.09
N TRP A 415 -20.06 -23.40 19.85
CA TRP A 415 -19.11 -23.61 18.75
C TRP A 415 -18.62 -22.28 18.18
N ASN A 416 -17.34 -22.23 17.81
CA ASN A 416 -16.69 -21.10 17.15
C ASN A 416 -15.86 -21.63 16.00
N MET A 417 -15.83 -20.89 14.88
CA MET A 417 -15.02 -21.23 13.72
C MET A 417 -13.91 -20.19 13.60
N VAL A 418 -12.70 -20.57 14.03
CA VAL A 418 -11.58 -19.64 14.25
C VAL A 418 -10.37 -19.99 13.42
N GLY A 419 -9.62 -18.96 13.05
CA GLY A 419 -8.34 -19.10 12.37
C GLY A 419 -7.19 -19.36 13.33
N TYR A 420 -6.03 -19.71 12.78
CA TYR A 420 -4.79 -19.83 13.54
C TYR A 420 -3.77 -18.79 13.04
N PRO A 421 -3.90 -17.53 13.50
CA PRO A 421 -3.14 -16.39 12.99
C PRO A 421 -1.71 -16.36 13.55
N THR A 422 -0.90 -17.33 13.17
CA THR A 422 0.53 -17.38 13.50
C THR A 422 1.23 -18.34 12.52
N LEU A 423 2.54 -18.21 12.38
CA LEU A 423 3.39 -19.18 11.68
C LEU A 423 3.96 -20.26 12.62
N ASN A 424 3.60 -20.24 13.91
CA ASN A 424 4.08 -21.19 14.90
C ASN A 424 3.53 -22.61 14.65
N THR A 425 4.42 -23.57 14.41
CA THR A 425 4.10 -24.99 14.17
C THR A 425 4.32 -25.90 15.37
N THR A 426 4.71 -25.33 16.52
CA THR A 426 5.09 -26.07 17.74
C THR A 426 4.02 -26.04 18.83
N MET A 427 3.03 -25.17 18.70
CA MET A 427 1.96 -24.99 19.67
C MET A 427 0.96 -26.15 19.61
N THR A 428 0.72 -26.78 20.75
CA THR A 428 -0.34 -27.79 20.86
C THR A 428 -1.70 -27.15 21.13
N VAL A 429 -2.79 -27.86 20.81
CA VAL A 429 -4.17 -27.45 21.14
C VAL A 429 -4.34 -27.16 22.63
N GLY A 430 -3.74 -27.98 23.50
CA GLY A 430 -3.84 -27.83 24.96
C GLY A 430 -3.17 -26.56 25.47
N GLU A 431 -2.04 -26.18 24.88
CA GLU A 431 -1.34 -24.93 25.19
C GLU A 431 -2.08 -23.72 24.61
N ALA A 432 -2.49 -23.80 23.34
CA ALA A 432 -3.14 -22.72 22.62
C ALA A 432 -4.42 -22.25 23.32
N PHE A 433 -5.27 -23.19 23.73
CA PHE A 433 -6.57 -22.89 24.35
C PHE A 433 -6.52 -22.93 25.88
N TRP A 434 -5.33 -22.96 26.48
CA TRP A 434 -5.19 -22.95 27.93
C TRP A 434 -5.90 -21.73 28.55
N GLY A 435 -6.73 -21.97 29.56
CA GLY A 435 -7.49 -20.91 30.25
C GLY A 435 -8.77 -20.44 29.55
N THR A 436 -9.04 -20.86 28.30
CA THR A 436 -10.30 -20.55 27.60
C THR A 436 -11.46 -21.45 28.05
N GLY A 437 -11.14 -22.62 28.62
CA GLY A 437 -12.13 -23.64 28.98
C GLY A 437 -12.63 -24.48 27.80
N ALA A 438 -12.00 -24.39 26.62
CA ALA A 438 -12.36 -25.18 25.45
C ALA A 438 -12.39 -26.69 25.78
N THR A 439 -13.48 -27.35 25.40
CA THR A 439 -13.68 -28.79 25.69
C THR A 439 -13.56 -29.67 24.46
N MET A 440 -13.65 -29.09 23.26
CA MET A 440 -13.53 -29.82 22.00
C MET A 440 -12.92 -28.92 20.93
N VAL A 441 -11.99 -29.48 20.17
CA VAL A 441 -11.40 -28.83 19.00
C VAL A 441 -11.45 -29.80 17.83
N GLU A 442 -11.92 -29.33 16.68
CA GLU A 442 -11.91 -30.08 15.42
C GLU A 442 -11.14 -29.35 14.33
N THR A 443 -10.56 -30.09 13.41
CA THR A 443 -9.87 -29.58 12.21
C THR A 443 -10.32 -30.38 10.97
N PHE A 444 -9.87 -29.95 9.79
CA PHE A 444 -10.18 -30.59 8.51
C PHE A 444 -9.70 -32.05 8.43
N ASP A 445 -10.54 -32.93 7.91
CA ASP A 445 -10.15 -34.26 7.43
C ASP A 445 -11.03 -34.71 6.26
N ALA A 446 -10.46 -34.70 5.06
CA ALA A 446 -11.16 -35.03 3.81
C ALA A 446 -11.77 -36.43 3.77
N ASN A 447 -11.35 -37.35 4.65
CA ASN A 447 -11.80 -38.76 4.65
C ASN A 447 -13.02 -39.00 5.54
N THR A 448 -13.52 -37.98 6.24
CA THR A 448 -14.67 -38.08 7.14
C THR A 448 -15.95 -37.55 6.49
N THR A 449 -17.11 -37.99 6.98
CA THR A 449 -18.43 -37.62 6.43
C THR A 449 -18.68 -36.12 6.41
N TYR A 450 -18.29 -35.42 7.48
CA TYR A 450 -18.46 -33.96 7.62
C TYR A 450 -17.19 -33.18 7.30
N ARG A 451 -16.15 -33.88 6.81
CA ARG A 451 -14.83 -33.32 6.54
C ARG A 451 -14.14 -32.69 7.75
N THR A 452 -14.54 -33.05 8.97
CA THR A 452 -13.92 -32.64 10.22
C THR A 452 -13.54 -33.85 11.07
N LYS A 453 -12.53 -33.67 11.93
CA LYS A 453 -12.18 -34.62 12.98
C LYS A 453 -11.86 -33.89 14.28
N ALA A 454 -12.27 -34.47 15.40
CA ALA A 454 -11.80 -34.04 16.71
C ALA A 454 -10.30 -34.37 16.88
N VAL A 455 -9.57 -33.45 17.52
CA VAL A 455 -8.14 -33.59 17.81
C VAL A 455 -7.87 -33.55 19.31
N SER A 456 -6.82 -34.23 19.75
CA SER A 456 -6.42 -34.24 21.17
C SER A 456 -5.72 -32.95 21.57
N SER A 457 -5.58 -32.72 22.87
CA SER A 457 -4.80 -31.60 23.41
C SER A 457 -3.32 -31.62 22.99
N SER A 458 -2.78 -32.78 22.61
CA SER A 458 -1.41 -32.93 22.12
C SER A 458 -1.25 -32.68 20.62
N TYR A 459 -2.34 -32.41 19.89
CA TYR A 459 -2.29 -32.11 18.46
C TYR A 459 -1.54 -30.80 18.23
N LEU A 460 -0.53 -30.81 17.36
CA LEU A 460 0.19 -29.62 16.94
C LEU A 460 -0.66 -28.85 15.94
N MET A 461 -1.02 -27.62 16.32
CA MET A 461 -1.75 -26.72 15.43
C MET A 461 -0.84 -26.27 14.29
N LYS A 462 -1.42 -26.06 13.10
CA LYS A 462 -0.68 -25.73 11.89
C LYS A 462 -1.18 -24.45 11.25
N PRO A 463 -0.27 -23.55 10.84
CA PRO A 463 -0.62 -22.41 10.01
C PRO A 463 -1.35 -22.87 8.74
N GLY A 464 -2.44 -22.18 8.38
CA GLY A 464 -3.27 -22.54 7.23
C GLY A 464 -4.46 -23.45 7.55
N GLU A 465 -4.44 -24.20 8.66
CA GLU A 465 -5.58 -25.02 9.10
C GLU A 465 -6.66 -24.14 9.76
N GLY A 466 -7.93 -24.43 9.49
CA GLY A 466 -9.05 -23.84 10.22
C GLY A 466 -9.53 -24.75 11.36
N TYR A 467 -10.04 -24.15 12.45
CA TYR A 467 -10.44 -24.89 13.64
C TYR A 467 -11.88 -24.58 14.06
N TRP A 468 -12.60 -25.64 14.43
CA TRP A 468 -13.81 -25.54 15.23
C TRP A 468 -13.47 -25.70 16.70
N VAL A 469 -13.98 -24.80 17.54
CA VAL A 469 -13.68 -24.79 18.98
C VAL A 469 -14.98 -24.65 19.76
N TYR A 470 -15.24 -25.59 20.66
CA TYR A 470 -16.35 -25.49 21.59
C TYR A 470 -15.89 -24.95 22.95
N VAL A 471 -16.47 -23.84 23.40
CA VAL A 471 -16.23 -23.27 24.74
C VAL A 471 -17.51 -23.21 25.58
N PRO A 472 -17.42 -23.43 26.90
CA PRO A 472 -18.59 -23.44 27.79
C PRO A 472 -19.08 -22.05 28.21
N ALA A 473 -18.30 -21.00 27.96
CA ALA A 473 -18.62 -19.61 28.29
C ALA A 473 -17.90 -18.66 27.33
N ASP A 474 -18.41 -17.44 27.19
CA ASP A 474 -17.76 -16.37 26.42
C ASP A 474 -16.37 -16.09 27.01
N THR A 475 -15.36 -15.99 26.15
CA THR A 475 -13.96 -15.78 26.54
C THR A 475 -13.16 -15.16 25.39
N ILE A 476 -11.87 -14.91 25.61
CA ILE A 476 -10.95 -14.42 24.58
C ILE A 476 -9.80 -15.40 24.46
N TRP A 477 -9.58 -15.89 23.25
CA TRP A 477 -8.38 -16.64 22.90
C TRP A 477 -7.33 -15.70 22.32
N THR A 478 -6.15 -15.64 22.93
CA THR A 478 -5.04 -14.82 22.41
C THR A 478 -3.98 -15.73 21.80
N VAL A 479 -3.71 -15.53 20.52
CA VAL A 479 -2.71 -16.25 19.75
C VAL A 479 -1.47 -15.37 19.63
N ASN A 480 -0.34 -15.87 20.11
CA ASN A 480 0.95 -15.19 19.96
C ASN A 480 1.63 -15.66 18.67
N TRP A 481 2.33 -14.73 18.04
CA TRP A 481 3.03 -14.96 16.79
C TRP A 481 4.37 -15.64 16.95
#